data_AF-A0A6J8DE40-F1
#
_entry.id   AF-A0A6J8DE40-F1
#
_cell.length_a   1.000
_cell.length_b   1.000
_cell.length_c   1.000
_cell.angle_alpha   90.00
_cell.angle_beta   90.00
_cell.angle_gamma   90.00
#
_symmetry.space_group_name_H-M   'P 1'
#
loop_
_entity.id
_entity.type
_entity.pdbx_description
1 polymer ?
#
loop_
_entity_poly.entity_id
_entity_poly.type
_entity_poly.pdbx_seq_one_letter_code
_entity_poly.pdbx_strand_id
1 'polypeptide(L)'
;MGKTREEHLNTLSEVLSRFKRKGIRLKRQKCVFMAEEVVYLGFKINKHGIYPVESKIEALDKAPSPTNVTELKAYLGMLNYYNRFLPNLSHLLKPLYVLLQKDTKWSWGKEQEKVFIESKQLLKSASVLVHFDPEKKLILACDASPYGVGAVL
;
A
#
# COMPACT_ATOMS: atom_id res chain seq x y z
N MET A 1 19.61 3.02 -6.41
CA MET A 1 20.12 2.35 -5.19
C MET A 1 21.42 1.68 -5.59
N GLY A 2 22.53 1.98 -4.92
CA GLY A 2 23.77 1.21 -5.11
C GLY A 2 23.76 -0.03 -4.24
N LYS A 3 24.30 -1.15 -4.71
CA LYS A 3 24.49 -2.36 -3.90
C LYS A 3 25.58 -2.15 -2.86
N THR A 4 26.55 -1.27 -3.18
CA THR A 4 27.61 -0.86 -2.27
C THR A 4 27.50 0.63 -1.90
N ARG A 5 28.19 1.02 -0.83
CA ARG A 5 28.31 2.42 -0.41
C ARG A 5 28.91 3.30 -1.50
N GLU A 6 29.92 2.78 -2.20
CA GLU A 6 30.62 3.48 -3.26
C GLU A 6 29.72 3.71 -4.48
N GLU A 7 29.03 2.66 -4.96
CA GLU A 7 28.04 2.78 -6.04
C GLU A 7 26.93 3.79 -5.69
N HIS A 8 26.49 3.79 -4.43
CA HIS A 8 25.47 4.74 -3.96
C HIS A 8 25.98 6.18 -4.05
N LEU A 9 27.20 6.45 -3.57
CA LEU A 9 27.81 7.79 -3.63
C LEU A 9 28.04 8.25 -5.07
N ASN A 10 28.50 7.35 -5.95
CA ASN A 10 28.69 7.65 -7.37
C ASN A 10 27.36 8.01 -8.04
N THR A 11 26.32 7.20 -7.82
CA THR A 11 24.96 7.47 -8.31
C THR A 11 24.44 8.82 -7.80
N LEU A 12 24.62 9.08 -6.50
CA LEU A 12 24.18 10.33 -5.88
C LEU A 12 24.87 11.55 -6.50
N SER A 13 26.20 11.46 -6.67
CA SER A 13 27.00 12.51 -7.31
C SER A 13 26.49 12.81 -8.72
N GLU A 14 26.22 11.78 -9.52
CA GLU A 14 25.73 11.94 -10.88
C GLU A 14 24.33 12.59 -10.91
N VAL A 15 23.41 12.15 -10.05
CA VAL A 15 22.05 12.72 -9.96
C VAL A 15 22.10 14.19 -9.55
N LEU A 16 22.87 14.54 -8.52
CA LEU A 16 23.02 15.92 -8.06
C LEU A 16 23.67 16.81 -9.13
N SER A 17 24.63 16.27 -9.89
CA SER A 17 25.28 16.97 -10.99
C SER A 17 24.29 17.26 -12.13
N ARG A 18 23.42 16.29 -12.46
CA ARG A 18 22.34 16.47 -13.44
C ARG A 18 21.34 17.53 -12.98
N PHE A 19 20.93 17.52 -11.71
CA PHE A 19 20.04 18.55 -11.15
C PHE A 19 20.67 19.95 -11.23
N LYS A 20 21.93 20.10 -10.83
CA LYS A 20 22.67 21.35 -10.94
C LYS A 20 22.70 21.87 -12.38
N ARG A 21 23.04 21.00 -13.34
CA ARG A 21 23.08 21.35 -14.78
C ARG A 21 21.72 21.76 -15.34
N LYS A 22 20.62 21.21 -14.81
CA LYS A 22 19.25 21.53 -15.22
C LYS A 22 18.60 22.64 -14.38
N GLY A 23 19.34 23.25 -13.45
CA GLY A 23 18.82 24.32 -12.58
C GLY A 23 17.80 23.84 -11.54
N ILE A 24 17.69 22.53 -11.30
CA ILE A 24 16.77 21.96 -10.30
C ILE A 24 17.38 22.15 -8.91
N ARG A 25 16.62 22.77 -8.01
CA ARG A 25 17.01 22.96 -6.60
C ARG A 25 16.25 22.00 -5.70
N LEU A 26 16.97 21.34 -4.80
CA LEU A 26 16.41 20.45 -3.80
C LEU A 26 16.18 21.20 -2.49
N LYS A 27 15.04 20.97 -1.84
CA LYS A 27 14.82 21.42 -0.46
C LYS A 27 15.55 20.47 0.49
N ARG A 28 16.69 20.91 1.04
CA ARG A 28 17.58 20.07 1.88
C ARG A 28 16.84 19.35 3.01
N GLN A 29 15.88 20.02 3.65
CA GLN A 29 15.05 19.48 4.74
C GLN A 29 14.19 18.27 4.34
N LYS A 30 13.88 18.11 3.04
CA LYS A 30 13.12 16.97 2.51
C LYS A 30 14.02 15.86 1.94
N CYS A 31 15.34 16.06 1.96
CA CYS A 31 16.29 15.11 1.38
C CYS A 31 16.84 14.19 2.47
N VAL A 32 16.65 12.89 2.27
CA VAL A 32 17.25 11.83 3.08
C VAL A 32 18.34 11.17 2.23
N PHE A 33 19.55 11.05 2.76
CA PHE A 33 20.69 10.45 2.07
C PHE A 33 21.29 9.34 2.92
N MET A 34 21.80 8.27 2.28
CA MET A 34 22.51 7.17 2.94
C MET A 34 21.72 6.51 4.09
N ALA A 35 20.39 6.46 4.00
CA ALA A 35 19.56 5.83 5.02
C ALA A 35 19.32 4.34 4.70
N GLU A 36 19.25 3.51 5.74
CA GLU A 36 18.90 2.09 5.62
C GLU A 36 17.41 1.87 5.29
N GLU A 37 16.57 2.85 5.64
CA GLU A 37 15.15 2.90 5.31
C GLU A 37 14.75 4.29 4.82
N VAL A 38 13.76 4.33 3.92
CA VAL A 38 13.21 5.57 3.38
C VAL A 38 11.72 5.44 3.13
N VAL A 39 10.97 6.51 3.38
CA VAL A 39 9.57 6.61 2.95
C VAL A 39 9.53 7.22 1.55
N TYR A 40 9.01 6.47 0.59
CA TYR A 40 8.86 6.89 -0.79
C TYR A 40 7.48 6.48 -1.32
N LEU A 41 6.77 7.45 -1.91
CA LEU A 41 5.43 7.27 -2.47
C LEU A 41 4.47 6.50 -1.56
N GLY A 42 4.42 6.85 -0.26
CA GLY A 42 3.47 6.23 0.68
C GLY A 42 3.83 4.81 1.15
N PHE A 43 5.05 4.35 0.85
CA PHE A 43 5.60 3.08 1.32
C PHE A 43 6.92 3.30 2.05
N LYS A 44 7.18 2.48 3.07
CA LYS A 44 8.49 2.37 3.72
C LYS A 44 9.29 1.32 2.98
N ILE A 45 10.50 1.66 2.56
CA ILE A 45 11.38 0.79 1.78
C ILE A 45 12.68 0.61 2.56
N ASN A 46 13.11 -0.64 2.75
CA ASN A 46 14.38 -0.98 3.37
C ASN A 46 15.04 -2.17 2.64
N LYS A 47 16.14 -2.70 3.18
CA LYS A 47 16.86 -3.85 2.59
C LYS A 47 16.04 -5.14 2.45
N HIS A 48 15.00 -5.31 3.26
CA HIS A 48 14.18 -6.53 3.31
C HIS A 48 12.99 -6.47 2.35
N GLY A 49 12.48 -5.28 2.04
CA GLY A 49 11.33 -5.14 1.17
C GLY A 49 10.64 -3.79 1.25
N ILE A 50 9.38 -3.82 0.84
CA ILE A 50 8.44 -2.71 0.81
C ILE A 50 7.36 -2.98 1.86
N TYR A 51 7.05 -1.95 2.62
CA TYR A 51 6.12 -1.99 3.74
C TYR A 51 5.12 -0.86 3.60
N PRO A 52 3.87 -1.04 4.08
CA PRO A 52 2.99 0.09 4.33
C PRO A 52 3.63 1.09 5.30
N VAL A 53 3.25 2.37 5.19
CA VAL A 53 3.64 3.37 6.17
C VAL A 53 2.78 3.21 7.42
N GLU A 54 3.42 3.04 8.57
CA GLU A 54 2.76 2.75 9.84
C GLU A 54 1.70 3.79 10.23
N SER A 55 1.99 5.08 10.03
CA SER A 55 1.02 6.15 10.30
C SER A 55 -0.24 6.08 9.42
N LYS A 56 -0.17 5.50 8.21
CA LYS A 56 -1.32 5.26 7.35
C LYS A 56 -2.12 4.03 7.76
N ILE A 57 -1.43 2.99 8.23
CA ILE A 57 -2.07 1.81 8.81
C ILE A 57 -2.80 2.17 10.11
N GLU A 58 -2.16 2.93 10.99
CA GLU A 58 -2.78 3.42 12.22
C GLU A 58 -4.02 4.26 11.96
N ALA A 59 -3.98 5.13 10.95
CA ALA A 59 -5.14 5.93 10.57
C ALA A 59 -6.32 5.06 10.11
N LEU A 60 -6.05 3.96 9.39
CA LEU A 60 -7.07 3.01 8.95
C LEU A 60 -7.61 2.16 10.11
N ASP A 61 -6.75 1.77 11.05
CA ASP A 61 -7.15 1.03 12.24
C ASP A 61 -8.07 1.86 13.16
N LYS A 62 -7.69 3.13 13.37
CA LYS A 62 -8.43 4.08 14.21
C LYS A 62 -9.63 4.72 13.51
N ALA A 63 -9.82 4.49 12.20
CA ALA A 63 -10.94 5.06 11.46
C ALA A 63 -12.29 4.59 12.07
N PRO A 64 -13.25 5.47 12.34
CA PRO A 64 -14.57 5.05 12.81
C PRO A 64 -15.32 4.31 11.70
N SER A 65 -16.33 3.53 12.07
CA SER A 65 -17.23 2.91 11.09
C SER A 65 -17.89 4.01 10.26
N PRO A 66 -17.89 3.91 8.92
CA PRO A 66 -18.44 4.94 8.06
C PRO A 66 -19.96 5.04 8.28
N THR A 67 -20.46 6.27 8.22
CA THR A 67 -21.88 6.60 8.42
C THR A 67 -22.59 6.92 7.11
N ASN A 68 -21.83 7.04 6.02
CA ASN A 68 -22.34 7.35 4.70
C ASN A 68 -21.45 6.78 3.58
N VAL A 69 -21.98 6.82 2.34
CA VAL A 69 -21.31 6.30 1.14
C VAL A 69 -19.97 7.01 0.88
N THR A 70 -19.86 8.31 1.17
CA THR A 70 -18.64 9.07 0.93
C THR A 70 -17.50 8.62 1.83
N GLU A 71 -17.77 8.45 3.13
CA GLU A 71 -16.82 7.91 4.10
C GLU A 71 -16.41 6.48 3.75
N LEU A 72 -17.38 5.64 3.34
CA LEU A 72 -17.09 4.28 2.92
C LEU A 72 -16.17 4.24 1.68
N LYS A 73 -16.42 5.10 0.67
CA LYS A 73 -15.54 5.21 -0.50
C LYS A 73 -14.13 5.65 -0.12
N ALA A 74 -13.99 6.61 0.80
CA ALA A 74 -12.69 7.06 1.28
C ALA A 74 -11.93 5.93 1.98
N TYR A 75 -12.60 5.19 2.86
CA TYR A 75 -12.03 4.03 3.55
C TYR A 75 -11.58 2.94 2.57
N LEU A 76 -12.47 2.52 1.66
CA LEU A 76 -12.18 1.49 0.65
C LEU A 76 -11.07 1.90 -0.31
N GLY A 77 -11.01 3.18 -0.69
CA GLY A 77 -9.94 3.71 -1.53
C GLY A 77 -8.56 3.58 -0.88
N MET A 78 -8.49 3.90 0.42
CA MET A 78 -7.25 3.78 1.20
C MET A 78 -6.85 2.31 1.43
N LEU A 79 -7.80 1.42 1.69
CA LEU A 79 -7.55 -0.02 1.75
C LEU A 79 -7.02 -0.56 0.42
N ASN A 80 -7.64 -0.16 -0.69
CA ASN A 80 -7.26 -0.63 -2.01
C ASN A 80 -5.85 -0.17 -2.41
N TYR A 81 -5.41 1.01 -1.93
CA TYR A 81 -4.03 1.47 -2.10
C TYR A 81 -2.99 0.50 -1.51
N TYR A 82 -3.35 -0.19 -0.42
CA TYR A 82 -2.52 -1.21 0.23
C TYR A 82 -2.93 -2.66 -0.10
N ASN A 83 -3.82 -2.88 -1.08
CA ASN A 83 -4.35 -4.21 -1.45
C ASN A 83 -3.23 -5.25 -1.73
N ARG A 84 -2.10 -4.80 -2.28
CA ARG A 84 -0.93 -5.67 -2.55
C ARG A 84 -0.36 -6.38 -1.30
N PHE A 85 -0.71 -5.94 -0.10
CA PHE A 85 -0.29 -6.53 1.17
C PHE A 85 -1.41 -7.34 1.85
N LEU A 86 -2.60 -7.36 1.27
CA LEU A 86 -3.85 -7.82 1.89
C LEU A 86 -4.46 -8.93 1.00
N PRO A 87 -4.10 -10.20 1.22
CA PRO A 87 -4.63 -11.29 0.42
C PRO A 87 -6.15 -11.41 0.59
N ASN A 88 -6.85 -11.77 -0.49
CA ASN A 88 -8.31 -12.00 -0.51
C ASN A 88 -9.18 -10.80 -0.09
N LEU A 89 -8.62 -9.57 -0.13
CA LEU A 89 -9.32 -8.37 0.32
C LEU A 89 -10.64 -8.13 -0.45
N SER A 90 -10.68 -8.37 -1.76
CA SER A 90 -11.88 -8.16 -2.57
C SER A 90 -13.05 -9.06 -2.16
N HIS A 91 -12.76 -10.31 -1.75
CA HIS A 91 -13.78 -11.23 -1.27
C HIS A 91 -14.32 -10.78 0.09
N LEU A 92 -13.42 -10.42 1.01
CA LEU A 92 -13.77 -9.89 2.32
C LEU A 92 -14.67 -8.66 2.22
N LEU A 93 -14.29 -7.68 1.40
CA LEU A 93 -14.98 -6.39 1.28
C LEU A 93 -16.29 -6.45 0.47
N LYS A 94 -16.71 -7.61 -0.04
CA LYS A 94 -17.91 -7.74 -0.88
C LYS A 94 -19.16 -7.10 -0.25
N PRO A 95 -19.49 -7.31 1.04
CA PRO A 95 -20.66 -6.68 1.67
C PRO A 95 -20.57 -5.16 1.75
N LEU A 96 -19.37 -4.59 1.77
CA LEU A 96 -19.15 -3.14 1.74
C LEU A 96 -19.32 -2.57 0.32
N TYR A 97 -18.86 -3.30 -0.71
CA TYR A 97 -19.04 -2.88 -2.11
C TYR A 97 -20.51 -2.87 -2.54
N VAL A 98 -21.37 -3.70 -1.95
CA VAL A 98 -22.82 -3.68 -2.19
C VAL A 98 -23.41 -2.30 -1.85
N LEU A 99 -22.97 -1.67 -0.75
CA LEU A 99 -23.42 -0.33 -0.35
C LEU A 99 -22.99 0.79 -1.31
N LEU A 100 -22.09 0.50 -2.27
CA LEU A 100 -21.67 1.45 -3.30
C LEU A 100 -22.44 1.30 -4.62
N GLN A 101 -23.29 0.27 -4.75
CA GLN A 101 -24.05 0.03 -5.97
C GLN A 101 -25.15 1.08 -6.17
N LYS A 102 -25.46 1.35 -7.44
CA LYS A 102 -26.56 2.24 -7.80
C LYS A 102 -27.87 1.70 -7.23
N ASP A 103 -28.74 2.59 -6.78
CA ASP A 103 -30.07 2.28 -6.23
C ASP A 103 -30.07 1.46 -4.91
N THR A 104 -28.90 1.26 -4.29
CA THR A 104 -28.81 0.66 -2.96
C THR A 104 -29.00 1.73 -1.88
N LYS A 105 -29.96 1.51 -0.97
CA LYS A 105 -30.12 2.36 0.22
C LYS A 105 -28.99 2.09 1.19
N TRP A 106 -28.46 3.14 1.80
CA TRP A 106 -27.47 3.01 2.84
C TRP A 106 -28.03 2.22 4.03
N SER A 107 -27.40 1.09 4.35
CA SER A 107 -27.73 0.27 5.52
C SER A 107 -26.46 -0.31 6.13
N TRP A 108 -26.06 0.22 7.27
CA TRP A 108 -24.90 -0.28 8.00
C TRP A 108 -25.36 -1.25 9.10
N GLY A 109 -25.26 -2.56 8.83
CA GLY A 109 -25.69 -3.62 9.73
C GLY A 109 -24.54 -4.40 10.34
N LYS A 110 -24.88 -5.52 10.99
CA LYS A 110 -23.91 -6.43 11.63
C LYS A 110 -22.90 -7.01 10.63
N GLU A 111 -23.33 -7.29 9.40
CA GLU A 111 -22.47 -7.86 8.36
C GLU A 111 -21.41 -6.86 7.91
N GLN A 112 -21.80 -5.62 7.65
CA GLN A 112 -20.89 -4.55 7.24
C GLN A 112 -19.91 -4.21 8.35
N GLU A 113 -20.39 -4.11 9.60
CA GLU A 113 -19.54 -3.88 10.76
C GLU A 113 -18.53 -5.01 10.98
N LYS A 114 -18.97 -6.27 10.84
CA LYS A 114 -18.09 -7.44 10.93
C LYS A 114 -16.97 -7.38 9.89
N VAL A 115 -17.31 -7.15 8.63
CA VAL A 115 -16.33 -7.05 7.54
C VAL A 115 -15.37 -5.87 7.75
N PHE A 116 -15.87 -4.73 8.23
CA PHE A 116 -15.06 -3.56 8.54
C PHE A 116 -14.03 -3.83 9.64
N ILE A 117 -14.43 -4.55 10.70
CA ILE A 117 -13.51 -4.96 11.78
C ILE A 117 -12.49 -5.98 11.24
N GLU A 118 -12.93 -6.97 10.47
CA GLU A 118 -12.05 -7.97 9.86
C GLU A 118 -11.03 -7.33 8.91
N SER A 119 -11.42 -6.32 8.12
CA SER A 119 -10.48 -5.62 7.23
C SER A 119 -9.40 -4.85 8.00
N LYS A 120 -9.72 -4.32 9.19
CA LYS A 120 -8.71 -3.73 10.09
C LYS A 120 -7.76 -4.76 10.68
N GLN A 121 -8.27 -5.94 11.04
CA GLN A 121 -7.42 -7.03 11.50
C GLN A 121 -6.47 -7.51 10.40
N LEU A 122 -6.96 -7.62 9.16
CA LEU A 122 -6.15 -7.97 8.00
C LEU A 122 -5.05 -6.93 7.72
N LEU A 123 -5.36 -5.63 7.92
CA LEU A 123 -4.36 -4.56 7.84
C LEU A 123 -3.25 -4.70 8.88
N LYS A 124 -3.55 -5.23 10.08
CA LYS A 124 -2.53 -5.48 11.12
C LYS A 124 -1.66 -6.68 10.82
N SER A 125 -2.21 -7.69 10.13
CA SER A 125 -1.46 -8.87 9.69
C SER A 125 -0.79 -8.70 8.32
N ALA A 126 -0.89 -7.50 7.72
CA ALA A 126 -0.35 -7.20 6.40
C ALA A 126 1.12 -7.61 6.28
N SER A 127 1.38 -8.52 5.34
CA SER A 127 2.68 -9.13 5.11
C SER A 127 3.65 -8.19 4.41
N VAL A 128 4.95 -8.44 4.55
CA VAL A 128 6.01 -7.70 3.83
C VAL A 128 6.01 -8.11 2.36
N LEU A 129 6.08 -7.14 1.45
CA LEU A 129 6.43 -7.45 0.06
C LEU A 129 7.95 -7.42 -0.08
N VAL A 130 8.54 -8.57 -0.40
CA VAL A 130 9.98 -8.67 -0.65
C VAL A 130 10.33 -8.01 -1.98
N HIS A 131 11.57 -7.52 -2.08
CA HIS A 131 12.07 -7.00 -3.36
C HIS A 131 12.08 -8.10 -4.42
N PHE A 132 11.70 -7.74 -5.65
CA PHE A 132 11.82 -8.63 -6.79
C PHE A 132 13.28 -9.05 -6.98
N ASP A 133 13.49 -10.36 -7.09
CA ASP A 133 14.80 -10.97 -7.28
C ASP A 133 14.76 -11.78 -8.58
N PRO A 134 15.44 -11.34 -9.64
CA PRO A 134 15.42 -12.03 -10.94
C PRO A 134 16.07 -13.43 -10.89
N GLU A 135 16.84 -13.74 -9.85
CA GLU A 135 17.47 -15.06 -9.69
C GLU A 135 16.55 -16.06 -8.96
N LYS A 136 15.44 -15.60 -8.37
CA LYS A 136 14.46 -16.47 -7.71
C LYS A 136 13.34 -16.86 -8.67
N LYS A 137 12.81 -18.08 -8.48
CA LYS A 137 11.64 -18.55 -9.23
C LYS A 137 10.42 -17.70 -8.86
N LEU A 138 9.79 -17.12 -9.88
CA LEU A 138 8.52 -16.43 -9.74
C LEU A 138 7.38 -17.44 -9.67
N ILE A 139 6.51 -17.28 -8.67
CA ILE A 139 5.31 -18.10 -8.51
C ILE A 139 4.12 -17.15 -8.57
N LEU A 140 3.35 -17.25 -9.64
CA LEU A 140 2.08 -16.56 -9.75
C LEU A 140 0.99 -17.50 -9.22
N ALA A 141 0.36 -17.13 -8.11
CA ALA A 141 -0.82 -17.81 -7.61
C ALA A 141 -2.06 -17.06 -8.10
N CYS A 142 -2.92 -17.73 -8.86
CA CYS A 142 -4.18 -17.20 -9.36
C CYS A 142 -5.35 -18.01 -8.80
N ASP A 143 -6.42 -17.32 -8.42
CA ASP A 143 -7.72 -17.92 -8.10
C ASP A 143 -8.82 -17.18 -8.85
N ALA A 144 -9.84 -17.90 -9.31
CA ALA A 144 -10.95 -17.35 -10.06
C ALA A 144 -12.27 -17.96 -9.58
N SER A 145 -13.26 -17.10 -9.35
CA SER A 145 -14.62 -17.46 -8.98
C SER A 145 -15.62 -16.76 -9.91
N PRO A 146 -16.90 -17.18 -9.95
CA PRO A 146 -17.94 -16.52 -10.74
C PRO A 146 -18.12 -15.03 -10.43
N TYR A 147 -17.57 -14.55 -9.31
CA TYR A 147 -17.76 -13.18 -8.82
C TYR A 147 -16.45 -12.37 -8.74
N GLY A 148 -15.29 -12.94 -9.12
CA GLY A 148 -14.01 -12.23 -9.04
C GLY A 148 -12.78 -13.06 -9.38
N VAL A 149 -11.72 -12.38 -9.79
CA VAL A 149 -10.39 -12.93 -10.07
C VAL A 149 -9.39 -12.35 -9.07
N GLY A 150 -8.54 -13.19 -8.49
CA GLY A 150 -7.44 -12.81 -7.60
C GLY A 150 -6.11 -13.34 -8.13
N ALA A 151 -5.06 -12.54 -8.04
CA ALA A 151 -3.71 -12.96 -8.36
C ALA A 151 -2.71 -12.35 -7.38
N VAL A 152 -1.74 -13.15 -6.94
CA VAL A 152 -0.61 -12.72 -6.10
C VAL A 152 0.67 -13.22 -6.75
N LEU A 153 1.67 -12.34 -6.84
CA LEU A 153 3.00 -12.60 -7.39
C LEU A 153 4.07 -12.47 -6.31
#